data_AF-A0AA94JJT8-F1
#
_entry.id   AF-A0AA94JJT8-F1
#
_cell.length_a   1.000
_cell.length_b   1.000
_cell.length_c   1.000
_cell.angle_alpha   90.00
_cell.angle_beta   90.00
_cell.angle_gamma   90.00
#
_symmetry.space_group_name_H-M   'P 1'
#
loop_
_entity.id
_entity.type
_entity.pdbx_description
1 polymer ?
#
loop_
_entity_poly.entity_id
_entity_poly.type
_entity_poly.pdbx_seq_one_letter_code
_entity_poly.pdbx_strand_id
1 'polypeptide(L)'
;MNWFFIRPVLIALSLLPHSLPATAGEGSCYGYLTEIVRSSDFPFRYVGRDKVNLLIDEDDGVMVRAQLFFDTDGTGTIGWIKYTPATRVLLNTSAELDEPVALSFDARLADGYAKCLTEQQAG
;
A
#
# COMPACT_ATOMS: atom_id res chain seq x y z
N MET A 1 14.82 47.90 41.85
CA MET A 1 15.19 46.67 41.11
C MET A 1 14.13 46.46 40.02
N ASN A 2 14.36 46.90 38.78
CA ASN A 2 14.85 46.01 37.70
C ASN A 2 14.80 44.53 38.09
N TRP A 3 14.01 43.68 37.42
CA TRP A 3 14.36 43.12 36.12
C TRP A 3 13.22 42.24 35.53
N PHE A 4 12.77 42.63 34.33
CA PHE A 4 12.35 41.86 33.15
C PHE A 4 11.58 40.51 33.26
N PHE A 5 10.33 40.42 32.79
CA PHE A 5 9.81 40.11 31.43
C PHE A 5 9.37 38.62 31.25
N ILE A 6 8.06 38.43 31.08
CA ILE A 6 7.33 37.68 30.04
C ILE A 6 7.90 36.30 29.55
N ARG A 7 7.04 35.26 29.70
CA ARG A 7 7.02 33.89 29.08
C ARG A 7 7.43 33.85 27.58
N PRO A 8 7.92 32.73 26.95
CA PRO A 8 7.24 31.42 26.92
C PRO A 8 8.11 30.15 26.70
N VAL A 9 7.38 29.03 26.70
CA VAL A 9 7.69 27.63 26.36
C VAL A 9 8.49 27.45 25.06
N LEU A 10 9.48 26.56 25.05
CA LEU A 10 10.02 25.93 23.84
C LEU A 10 10.09 24.40 24.04
N ILE A 11 9.14 23.74 23.39
CA ILE A 11 8.96 22.30 23.25
C ILE A 11 10.03 21.80 22.28
N ALA A 12 10.91 20.90 22.75
CA ALA A 12 11.82 20.18 21.88
C ALA A 12 11.03 19.06 21.18
N LEU A 13 10.69 19.30 19.91
CA LEU A 13 9.96 18.38 19.05
C LEU A 13 10.92 17.25 18.61
N SER A 14 10.81 16.09 19.24
CA SER A 14 11.48 14.86 18.80
C SER A 14 10.86 14.38 17.48
N LEU A 15 11.58 14.56 16.38
CA LEU A 15 11.27 13.98 15.07
C LEU A 15 11.55 12.47 15.11
N LEU A 16 10.60 11.70 15.62
CA LEU A 16 10.51 10.27 15.29
C LEU A 16 9.90 10.15 13.89
N PRO A 17 10.57 9.50 12.92
CA PRO A 17 9.88 9.07 11.71
C PRO A 17 8.86 8.04 12.14
N HIS A 18 7.60 8.46 12.27
CA HIS A 18 6.50 7.54 12.40
C HIS A 18 6.37 6.90 11.02
N SER A 19 7.02 5.76 10.82
CA SER A 19 6.59 4.80 9.82
C SER A 19 5.19 4.35 10.25
N LEU A 20 4.18 5.15 9.89
CA LEU A 20 2.79 4.74 9.96
C LEU A 20 2.69 3.49 9.08
N PRO A 21 2.24 2.34 9.61
CA PRO A 21 1.78 1.28 8.74
C PRO A 21 0.67 1.92 7.88
N ALA A 22 0.85 1.89 6.56
CA ALA A 22 -0.19 2.32 5.63
C ALA A 22 -1.36 1.36 5.80
N THR A 23 -2.25 1.65 6.74
CA THR A 23 -3.56 1.03 6.76
C THR A 23 -4.25 1.49 5.49
N ALA A 24 -4.66 0.55 4.65
CA ALA A 24 -5.41 0.82 3.43
C ALA A 24 -6.75 1.47 3.83
N GLY A 25 -6.73 2.78 4.06
CA GLY A 25 -7.90 3.55 4.45
C GLY A 25 -8.89 3.57 3.30
N GLU A 26 -10.16 3.34 3.63
CA GLU A 26 -11.30 3.76 2.81
C GLU A 26 -11.12 5.23 2.42
N GLY A 27 -10.66 5.46 1.19
CA GLY A 27 -10.32 6.79 0.67
C GLY A 27 -8.96 6.90 -0.04
N SER A 28 -8.06 5.91 0.09
CA SER A 28 -6.82 5.88 -0.68
C SER A 28 -6.98 5.14 -2.01
N CYS A 29 -6.25 5.54 -3.06
CA CYS A 29 -6.24 4.80 -4.32
C CYS A 29 -5.78 3.35 -4.14
N TYR A 30 -5.00 3.05 -3.10
CA TYR A 30 -4.58 1.67 -2.78
C TYR A 30 -5.73 0.74 -2.38
N GLY A 31 -6.93 1.28 -2.10
CA GLY A 31 -8.15 0.48 -2.02
C GLY A 31 -8.42 -0.27 -3.34
N TYR A 32 -8.26 0.41 -4.49
CA TYR A 32 -8.36 -0.26 -5.78
C TYR A 32 -7.23 -1.27 -6.01
N LEU A 33 -5.99 -0.96 -5.60
CA LEU A 33 -4.88 -1.93 -5.71
C LEU A 33 -5.14 -3.19 -4.89
N THR A 34 -5.72 -3.04 -3.70
CA THR A 34 -6.16 -4.16 -2.87
C THR A 34 -7.20 -4.99 -3.61
N GLU A 35 -8.23 -4.37 -4.19
CA GLU A 35 -9.24 -5.10 -4.97
C GLU A 35 -8.68 -5.72 -6.26
N ILE A 36 -7.72 -5.08 -6.95
CA ILE A 36 -7.02 -5.65 -8.11
C ILE A 36 -6.40 -6.99 -7.69
N VAL A 37 -5.66 -7.02 -6.59
CA VAL A 37 -5.07 -8.26 -6.05
C VAL A 37 -6.15 -9.27 -5.68
N ARG A 38 -7.20 -8.88 -4.94
CA ARG A 38 -8.28 -9.79 -4.53
C ARG A 38 -9.04 -10.38 -5.72
N SER A 39 -9.17 -9.64 -6.82
CA SER A 39 -9.81 -10.10 -8.06
C SER A 39 -8.90 -10.97 -8.92
N SER A 40 -7.61 -11.06 -8.59
CA SER A 40 -6.62 -11.74 -9.41
C SER A 40 -6.63 -13.26 -9.26
N ASP A 41 -5.90 -13.94 -10.15
CA ASP A 41 -5.56 -15.36 -10.06
C ASP A 41 -4.37 -15.67 -9.13
N PHE A 42 -4.01 -14.74 -8.23
CA PHE A 42 -3.01 -14.99 -7.19
C PHE A 42 -3.38 -16.25 -6.37
N PRO A 43 -2.43 -17.16 -6.10
CA PRO A 43 -2.72 -18.42 -5.41
C PRO A 43 -2.87 -18.21 -3.89
N PHE A 44 -4.04 -17.74 -3.44
CA PHE A 44 -4.35 -17.55 -2.01
C PHE A 44 -4.52 -18.90 -1.28
N ARG A 45 -3.40 -19.47 -0.80
CA ARG A 45 -3.38 -20.85 -0.25
C ARG A 45 -3.96 -20.99 1.16
N TYR A 46 -3.78 -19.97 2.01
CA TYR A 46 -4.00 -20.09 3.45
C TYR A 46 -5.17 -19.25 3.98
N VAL A 47 -5.59 -18.23 3.21
CA VAL A 47 -6.68 -17.33 3.57
C VAL A 47 -7.52 -17.01 2.35
N GLY A 48 -8.79 -16.69 2.57
CA GLY A 48 -9.65 -16.17 1.52
C GLY A 48 -9.17 -14.80 1.03
N ARG A 49 -9.32 -14.54 -0.27
CA ARG A 49 -8.97 -13.25 -0.91
C ARG A 49 -9.57 -12.05 -0.18
N ASP A 50 -10.77 -12.19 0.38
CA ASP A 50 -11.49 -11.15 1.12
C ASP A 50 -10.75 -10.67 2.38
N LYS A 51 -9.80 -11.45 2.90
CA LYS A 51 -9.00 -11.13 4.09
C LYS A 51 -7.63 -10.53 3.76
N VAL A 52 -7.29 -10.40 2.48
CA VAL A 52 -5.97 -9.95 2.05
C VAL A 52 -5.89 -8.44 2.16
N ASN A 53 -4.89 -7.95 2.87
CA ASN A 53 -4.53 -6.54 2.97
C ASN A 53 -3.16 -6.33 2.30
N LEU A 54 -2.88 -5.08 1.92
CA LEU A 54 -1.61 -4.70 1.31
C LEU A 54 -0.83 -3.77 2.24
N LEU A 55 0.45 -4.08 2.42
CA LEU A 55 1.44 -3.16 2.98
C LEU A 55 2.30 -2.67 1.82
N ILE A 56 2.31 -1.37 1.58
CA ILE A 56 3.10 -0.78 0.48
C ILE A 56 4.57 -0.74 0.89
N ASP A 57 5.40 -1.49 0.16
CA ASP A 57 6.85 -1.53 0.36
C ASP A 57 7.53 -0.38 -0.41
N GLU A 58 7.06 -0.11 -1.63
CA GLU A 58 7.63 0.89 -2.52
C GLU A 58 6.54 1.46 -3.45
N ASP A 59 6.54 2.78 -3.64
CA ASP A 59 5.81 3.49 -4.69
C ASP A 59 6.72 4.61 -5.23
N ASP A 60 7.17 4.47 -6.47
CA ASP A 60 8.06 5.43 -7.16
C ASP A 60 7.32 6.27 -8.22
N GLY A 61 5.98 6.18 -8.26
CA GLY A 61 5.14 6.81 -9.27
C GLY A 61 5.11 6.09 -10.63
N VAL A 62 5.96 5.09 -10.86
CA VAL A 62 5.99 4.22 -12.05
C VAL A 62 5.43 2.85 -11.72
N MET A 63 5.72 2.33 -10.53
CA MET A 63 5.30 1.03 -10.05
C MET A 63 5.08 1.05 -8.53
N VAL A 64 4.26 0.10 -8.07
CA VAL A 64 3.98 -0.13 -6.67
C VAL A 64 4.39 -1.56 -6.32
N ARG A 65 5.18 -1.73 -5.26
CA ARG A 65 5.45 -3.03 -4.64
C ARG A 65 4.72 -3.11 -3.32
N ALA A 66 4.10 -4.26 -3.07
CA ALA A 66 3.39 -4.47 -1.83
C ALA A 66 3.53 -5.90 -1.33
N GLN A 67 3.65 -6.02 -0.02
CA GLN A 67 3.44 -7.26 0.70
C GLN A 67 1.93 -7.52 0.87
N LEU A 68 1.50 -8.73 0.56
CA LEU A 68 0.17 -9.24 0.88
C LEU A 68 0.23 -9.83 2.29
N PHE A 69 -0.68 -9.40 3.16
CA PHE A 69 -0.79 -9.95 4.51
C PHE A 69 -2.25 -10.14 4.93
N PHE A 70 -2.47 -10.84 6.03
CA PHE A 70 -3.76 -10.91 6.71
C PHE A 70 -3.58 -10.73 8.21
N ASP A 71 -4.63 -10.25 8.88
CA ASP A 71 -4.59 -9.92 10.30
C ASP A 71 -4.52 -11.20 11.16
N THR A 72 -3.52 -11.26 12.02
CA THR A 72 -3.34 -12.29 13.05
C THR A 72 -2.74 -11.66 14.31
N ASP A 73 -2.49 -12.43 15.37
CA ASP A 73 -1.71 -11.97 16.54
C ASP A 73 -0.22 -11.66 16.18
N GLY A 74 0.17 -11.84 14.91
CA GLY A 74 1.37 -11.29 14.26
C GLY A 74 1.06 -10.88 12.80
N THR A 75 2.06 -10.87 11.92
CA THR A 75 1.84 -10.59 10.48
C THR A 75 1.83 -11.89 9.69
N GLY A 76 0.65 -12.34 9.27
CA GLY A 76 0.50 -13.45 8.34
C GLY A 76 0.88 -13.01 6.93
N THR A 77 2.16 -13.12 6.55
CA THR A 77 2.60 -12.78 5.20
C THR A 77 2.14 -13.85 4.21
N ILE A 78 1.52 -13.42 3.12
CA ILE A 78 0.98 -14.28 2.06
C ILE A 78 1.94 -14.30 0.87
N GLY A 79 2.53 -13.17 0.54
CA GLY A 79 3.38 -13.02 -0.64
C GLY A 79 3.64 -11.57 -0.99
N TRP A 80 4.14 -11.34 -2.21
CA TRP A 80 4.46 -10.02 -2.72
C TRP A 80 3.94 -9.83 -4.13
N ILE A 81 3.58 -8.58 -4.45
CA ILE A 81 3.22 -8.18 -5.81
C ILE A 81 4.04 -6.98 -6.26
N LYS A 82 4.11 -6.83 -7.58
CA LYS A 82 4.47 -5.59 -8.25
C LYS A 82 3.37 -5.21 -9.22
N TYR A 83 2.86 -3.98 -9.13
CA TYR A 83 1.88 -3.44 -10.06
C TYR A 83 2.44 -2.23 -10.81
N THR A 84 2.29 -2.20 -12.13
CA THR A 84 2.71 -1.08 -12.98
C THR A 84 1.47 -0.43 -13.59
N PRO A 85 1.04 0.75 -13.12
CA PRO A 85 -0.24 1.35 -13.54
C PRO A 85 -0.29 1.69 -15.03
N ALA A 86 0.84 2.14 -15.60
CA ALA A 86 0.95 2.51 -17.01
C ALA A 86 0.68 1.34 -17.96
N THR A 87 1.09 0.12 -17.60
CA THR A 87 0.92 -1.09 -18.42
C THR A 87 -0.19 -2.01 -17.92
N ARG A 88 -0.75 -1.73 -16.74
CA ARG A 88 -1.76 -2.55 -16.05
C ARG A 88 -1.29 -3.98 -15.78
N VAL A 89 0.02 -4.16 -15.61
CA VAL A 89 0.61 -5.47 -15.32
C VAL A 89 0.69 -5.65 -13.81
N LEU A 90 0.08 -6.73 -13.32
CA LEU A 90 0.25 -7.25 -11.97
C LEU A 90 1.14 -8.49 -12.02
N LEU A 91 2.22 -8.49 -11.26
CA LEU A 91 3.10 -9.64 -11.10
C LEU A 91 3.05 -10.17 -9.67
N ASN A 92 2.96 -11.49 -9.52
CA ASN A 92 3.38 -12.17 -8.30
C ASN A 92 4.91 -12.20 -8.26
N THR A 93 5.48 -11.61 -7.21
CA THR A 93 6.93 -11.54 -6.98
C THR A 93 7.31 -12.18 -5.64
N SER A 94 6.50 -13.11 -5.15
CA SER A 94 6.78 -13.78 -3.89
C SER A 94 8.09 -14.56 -3.92
N ALA A 95 8.74 -14.66 -2.77
CA ALA A 95 10.09 -15.22 -2.63
C ALA A 95 10.22 -16.71 -3.01
N GLU A 96 9.11 -17.45 -2.99
CA GLU A 96 9.06 -18.87 -3.38
C GLU A 96 9.05 -19.11 -4.89
N LEU A 97 8.95 -18.06 -5.71
CA LEU A 97 8.97 -18.17 -7.17
C LEU A 97 10.39 -18.04 -7.72
N ASP A 98 10.73 -18.89 -8.69
CA ASP A 98 11.98 -18.78 -9.45
C ASP A 98 12.00 -17.48 -10.30
N GLU A 99 10.85 -17.12 -10.88
CA GLU A 99 10.66 -15.90 -11.67
C GLU A 99 9.29 -15.26 -11.37
N PRO A 100 9.15 -13.93 -11.54
CA PRO A 100 7.86 -13.26 -11.41
C PRO A 100 6.80 -13.81 -12.37
N VAL A 101 5.58 -14.04 -11.87
CA VAL A 101 4.46 -14.57 -12.67
C VAL A 101 3.43 -13.49 -12.90
N ALA A 102 3.05 -13.26 -14.16
CA ALA A 102 1.98 -12.32 -14.48
C ALA A 102 0.61 -12.87 -14.06
N LEU A 103 -0.21 -12.00 -13.49
CA LEU A 103 -1.52 -12.32 -12.96
C LEU A 103 -2.63 -11.66 -13.78
N SER A 104 -3.75 -12.36 -13.93
CA SER A 104 -4.98 -11.84 -14.54
C SER A 104 -5.88 -11.28 -13.45
N PHE A 105 -6.60 -10.18 -13.69
CA PHE A 105 -7.51 -9.54 -12.72
C PHE A 105 -8.65 -8.78 -13.42
N ASP A 106 -9.63 -8.27 -12.67
CA ASP A 106 -10.73 -7.47 -13.25
C ASP A 106 -10.23 -6.09 -13.70
N ALA A 107 -10.17 -5.88 -15.01
CA ALA A 107 -9.64 -4.66 -15.63
C ALA A 107 -10.36 -3.37 -15.19
N ARG A 108 -11.64 -3.45 -14.77
CA ARG A 108 -12.39 -2.27 -14.31
C ARG A 108 -11.79 -1.65 -13.04
N LEU A 109 -11.10 -2.47 -12.22
CA LEU A 109 -10.43 -2.00 -11.01
C LEU A 109 -9.17 -1.20 -11.35
N ALA A 110 -8.45 -1.55 -12.42
CA ALA A 110 -7.35 -0.75 -12.94
C ALA A 110 -7.81 0.59 -13.49
N ASP A 111 -8.98 0.65 -14.14
CA ASP A 111 -9.59 1.92 -14.57
C ASP A 111 -9.90 2.82 -13.36
N GLY A 112 -10.50 2.24 -12.32
CA GLY A 112 -10.79 2.95 -11.07
C GLY A 112 -9.53 3.46 -10.38
N TYR A 113 -8.47 2.65 -10.33
CA TYR A 113 -7.18 3.05 -9.77
C TYR A 113 -6.56 4.21 -10.54
N ALA A 114 -6.49 4.14 -11.87
CA ALA A 114 -5.90 5.18 -12.70
C ALA A 114 -6.67 6.50 -12.59
N LYS A 115 -8.00 6.44 -12.54
CA LYS A 115 -8.85 7.61 -12.30
C LYS A 115 -8.55 8.25 -10.94
N CYS A 116 -8.49 7.44 -9.89
CA CYS A 116 -8.20 7.91 -8.54
C CYS A 116 -6.84 8.61 -8.46
N LEU A 117 -5.79 8.02 -9.04
CA LEU A 117 -4.45 8.63 -9.07
C LEU A 117 -4.46 9.99 -9.77
N THR A 118 -5.22 10.12 -10.86
CA THR A 118 -5.35 11.39 -11.60
C THR A 118 -6.05 12.45 -10.76
N GLU A 119 -7.11 12.08 -10.04
CA GLU A 119 -7.85 13.00 -9.16
C GLU A 119 -7.00 13.46 -7.96
N GLN A 120 -6.14 12.60 -7.41
CA GLN A 120 -5.21 12.97 -6.34
C GLN A 120 -4.09 13.92 -6.79
N GLN A 121 -3.69 13.90 -8.06
CA GLN A 121 -2.66 14.79 -8.61
C GLN A 121 -3.20 16.18 -9.01
N ALA A 122 -4.52 16.33 -9.11
CA ALA A 122 -5.18 17.56 -9.54
C ALA A 122 -5.60 18.49 -8.39
N GLY A 123 -5.46 18.03 -7.13
CA GLY A 123 -5.74 18.80 -5.91
C GLY A 123 -4.47 19.35 -5.27
#